data_AF-A0A9E1V113-F1
#
_entry.id   AF-A0A9E1V113-F1
#
_cell.length_a   1.000
_cell.length_b   1.000
_cell.length_c   1.000
_cell.angle_alpha   90.00
_cell.angle_beta   90.00
_cell.angle_gamma   90.00
#
_symmetry.space_group_name_H-M   'P 1'
#
loop_
_entity.id
_entity.type
_entity.pdbx_description
1 polymer ?
#
loop_
_entity_poly.entity_id
_entity_poly.type
_entity_poly.pdbx_seq_one_letter_code
_entity_poly.pdbx_strand_id
1 'polypeptide(L)'
;TVTVDDAANIKTGAFYLLQVKDDKLGGEFWQHLHARKVRNWLKMVKWADAGHASLFKVVAVEGNQVTLREPLRFDIRPPWRVSLKRHGNISECGIESLRFEFPADVQPAKHLREPGYNAVRFKSAHDCWIKDVTIANSDNGVTCSYMSSHIEIRDAKLVGRRGHHGISLSNATNCLIVDLVDDCREPWTHTITMDHKASGNVHKGTMGTNTVSLDFHRDAPYENLHTNIRAKWNYNSSGDPKAGPHCAARNTYWGLSGKAVEAANPNGQGMRDFLYRHWGKIQTNVVTGLAVPERFSEDEEWYEDLPNLLPRDLHQAQLERRLKRK
;
A
#
# COMPACT_ATOMS: atom_id res chain seq x y z
N THR A 1 15.39 18.45 3.58
CA THR A 1 15.26 19.38 4.72
C THR A 1 13.94 20.10 4.63
N VAL A 2 13.31 20.40 5.76
CA VAL A 2 12.13 21.24 5.87
C VAL A 2 12.43 22.40 6.81
N THR A 3 11.89 23.58 6.52
CA THR A 3 11.96 24.74 7.43
C THR A 3 10.68 24.80 8.25
N VAL A 4 10.80 24.91 9.57
CA VAL A 4 9.67 25.04 10.49
C VAL A 4 9.64 26.45 11.10
N ASP A 5 8.49 26.86 11.63
CA ASP A 5 8.36 28.16 12.31
C ASP A 5 9.18 28.21 13.62
N ASP A 6 9.22 27.09 14.33
CA ASP A 6 9.98 26.92 15.58
C ASP A 6 10.46 25.47 15.74
N ALA A 7 11.78 25.29 15.85
CA ALA A 7 12.42 23.99 16.09
C ALA A 7 12.91 23.78 17.52
N ALA A 8 12.64 24.69 18.47
CA ALA A 8 13.20 24.65 19.83
C ALA A 8 12.92 23.33 20.58
N ASN A 9 11.80 22.66 20.26
CA ASN A 9 11.40 21.39 20.86
C ASN A 9 11.60 20.17 19.93
N ILE A 10 12.24 20.36 18.78
CA ILE A 10 12.53 19.28 17.83
C ILE A 10 13.84 18.59 18.20
N LYS A 11 13.80 17.27 18.35
CA LYS A 11 14.95 16.47 18.78
C LYS A 11 15.45 15.57 17.65
N THR A 12 16.74 15.68 17.35
CA THR A 12 17.45 14.70 16.52
C THR A 12 17.28 13.29 17.08
N GLY A 13 17.07 12.32 16.20
CA GLY A 13 16.84 10.91 16.53
C GLY A 13 15.38 10.56 16.83
N ALA A 14 14.52 11.53 17.11
CA ALA A 14 13.10 11.28 17.38
C ALA A 14 12.26 11.26 16.10
N PHE A 15 11.12 10.58 16.18
CA PHE A 15 10.14 10.52 15.11
C PHE A 15 9.06 11.59 15.25
N TYR A 16 8.73 12.19 14.11
CA TYR A 16 7.72 13.23 13.99
C TYR A 16 6.75 12.86 12.87
N LEU A 17 5.47 13.07 13.13
CA LEU A 17 4.42 12.92 12.16
C LEU A 17 4.29 14.23 11.38
N LEU A 18 4.60 14.19 10.09
CA LEU A 18 4.28 15.27 9.16
C LEU A 18 2.85 15.08 8.70
N GLN A 19 1.96 15.98 9.15
CA GLN A 19 0.56 16.01 8.74
C GLN A 19 0.37 17.08 7.67
N VAL A 20 -0.15 16.68 6.52
CA VAL A 20 -0.60 17.58 5.46
C VAL A 20 -2.12 17.53 5.47
N LYS A 21 -2.77 18.69 5.56
CA LYS A 21 -4.22 18.83 5.47
C LYS A 21 -4.58 19.87 4.43
N ASP A 22 -5.58 19.53 3.63
CA ASP A 22 -6.24 20.44 2.73
C ASP A 22 -7.49 21.05 3.40
N ASP A 23 -7.97 22.17 2.87
CA ASP A 23 -9.15 22.87 3.39
C ASP A 23 -10.45 22.11 3.11
N LYS A 24 -10.46 21.27 2.07
CA LYS A 24 -11.63 20.47 1.70
C LYS A 24 -11.28 19.10 1.16
N LEU A 25 -12.17 18.15 1.44
CA LEU A 25 -12.13 16.82 0.84
C LEU A 25 -12.29 16.93 -0.69
N GLY A 26 -11.43 16.27 -1.46
CA GLY A 26 -11.39 16.42 -2.92
C GLY A 26 -10.71 17.71 -3.42
N GLY A 27 -10.06 18.48 -2.53
CA GLY A 27 -9.35 19.72 -2.84
C GLY A 27 -8.00 19.53 -3.55
N GLU A 28 -7.14 20.54 -3.45
CA GLU A 28 -5.80 20.58 -4.08
C GLU A 28 -4.90 19.40 -3.71
N PHE A 29 -4.90 18.95 -2.47
CA PHE A 29 -4.10 17.80 -2.03
C PHE A 29 -4.60 16.51 -2.68
N TRP A 30 -5.92 16.31 -2.68
CA TRP A 30 -6.54 15.17 -3.36
C TRP A 30 -6.22 15.17 -4.86
N GLN A 31 -6.38 16.33 -5.52
CA GLN A 31 -6.07 16.49 -6.92
C GLN A 31 -4.58 16.26 -7.19
N HIS A 32 -3.71 16.71 -6.30
CA HIS A 32 -2.27 16.45 -6.39
C HIS A 32 -1.94 14.95 -6.32
N LEU A 33 -2.49 14.23 -5.34
CA LEU A 33 -2.28 12.77 -5.22
C LEU A 33 -2.74 12.02 -6.47
N HIS A 34 -3.82 12.46 -7.12
CA HIS A 34 -4.35 11.84 -8.33
C HIS A 34 -3.76 12.43 -9.63
N ALA A 35 -2.61 13.10 -9.58
CA ALA A 35 -1.98 13.74 -10.74
C ALA A 35 -2.93 14.69 -11.53
N ARG A 36 -3.97 15.22 -10.88
CA ARG A 36 -5.04 16.05 -11.45
C ARG A 36 -5.85 15.36 -12.57
N LYS A 37 -5.85 14.02 -12.58
CA LYS A 37 -6.53 13.19 -13.59
C LYS A 37 -7.95 12.80 -13.18
N VAL A 38 -8.37 13.13 -11.97
CA VAL A 38 -9.69 12.78 -11.41
C VAL A 38 -10.59 14.01 -11.35
N ARG A 39 -11.56 14.08 -12.27
CA ARG A 39 -12.63 15.08 -12.28
C ARG A 39 -13.95 14.42 -11.87
N ASN A 40 -14.81 15.16 -11.15
CA ASN A 40 -16.21 14.80 -10.87
C ASN A 40 -16.48 13.56 -9.99
N TRP A 41 -15.53 13.17 -9.13
CA TRP A 41 -15.73 12.11 -8.12
C TRP A 41 -16.28 12.68 -6.79
N LEU A 42 -17.34 13.49 -6.88
CA LEU A 42 -17.78 14.41 -5.81
C LEU A 42 -18.56 13.78 -4.65
N LYS A 43 -18.71 12.46 -4.61
CA LYS A 43 -19.49 11.80 -3.57
C LYS A 43 -18.57 11.14 -2.56
N MET A 44 -17.73 11.89 -1.88
CA MET A 44 -16.82 11.38 -0.84
C MET A 44 -17.58 10.95 0.43
N VAL A 45 -17.07 9.92 1.11
CA VAL A 45 -17.60 9.37 2.37
C VAL A 45 -17.20 10.20 3.59
N LYS A 46 -17.97 10.12 4.68
CA LYS A 46 -17.73 10.89 5.92
C LYS A 46 -16.42 10.56 6.64
N TRP A 47 -15.89 9.36 6.46
CA TRP A 47 -14.66 8.92 7.10
C TRP A 47 -13.41 9.30 6.30
N ALA A 48 -13.55 9.74 5.05
CA ALA A 48 -12.41 10.14 4.23
C ALA A 48 -11.92 11.52 4.68
N ASP A 49 -10.62 11.64 4.89
CA ASP A 49 -9.96 12.89 5.29
C ASP A 49 -9.27 13.56 4.10
N ALA A 50 -9.25 14.89 4.14
CA ALA A 50 -8.60 15.76 3.18
C ALA A 50 -7.09 15.90 3.44
N GLY A 51 -6.50 14.95 4.16
CA GLY A 51 -5.11 15.00 4.58
C GLY A 51 -4.41 13.66 4.52
N HIS A 52 -3.10 13.70 4.73
CA HIS A 52 -2.23 12.55 4.85
C HIS A 52 -1.24 12.79 5.97
N ALA A 53 -0.80 11.72 6.62
CA ALA A 53 0.20 11.79 7.65
C ALA A 53 1.27 10.72 7.41
N SER A 54 2.53 11.13 7.47
CA SER A 54 3.69 10.25 7.33
C SER A 54 4.67 10.47 8.47
N LEU A 55 5.26 9.38 8.95
CA LEU A 55 6.22 9.40 10.03
C LEU A 55 7.65 9.56 9.47
N PHE A 56 8.41 10.48 10.05
CA PHE A 56 9.79 10.74 9.65
C PHE A 56 10.70 10.79 10.88
N LYS A 57 11.90 10.21 10.76
CA LYS A 57 12.96 10.39 11.75
C LYS A 57 13.70 11.69 11.46
N VAL A 58 13.87 12.54 12.48
CA VAL A 58 14.71 13.73 12.37
C VAL A 58 16.17 13.33 12.56
N VAL A 59 17.06 13.74 11.66
CA VAL A 59 18.50 13.40 11.69
C VAL A 59 19.40 14.60 11.94
N ALA A 60 18.92 15.84 11.73
CA ALA A 60 19.62 17.05 12.12
C ALA A 60 18.64 18.19 12.37
N VAL A 61 19.02 19.12 13.24
CA VAL A 61 18.30 20.38 13.51
C VAL A 61 19.34 21.50 13.54
N GLU A 62 19.18 22.50 12.67
CA GLU A 62 20.09 23.65 12.53
C GLU A 62 19.26 24.94 12.49
N GLY A 63 19.17 25.64 13.61
CA GLY A 63 18.17 26.70 13.78
C GLY A 63 16.78 26.14 13.55
N ASN A 64 16.04 26.73 12.61
CA ASN A 64 14.70 26.27 12.19
C ASN A 64 14.70 25.28 11.01
N GLN A 65 15.87 24.82 10.57
CA GLN A 65 15.97 23.80 9.53
C GLN A 65 16.00 22.40 10.16
N VAL A 66 15.10 21.54 9.71
CA VAL A 66 14.95 20.16 10.18
C VAL A 66 15.26 19.22 9.02
N THR A 67 16.28 18.39 9.19
CA THR A 67 16.63 17.35 8.22
C THR A 67 15.96 16.04 8.59
N LEU A 68 15.18 15.49 7.66
CA LEU A 68 14.49 14.20 7.79
C LEU A 68 15.37 13.09 7.20
N ARG A 69 15.29 11.88 7.77
CA ARG A 69 16.05 10.70 7.31
C ARG A 69 15.74 10.35 5.85
N GLU A 70 14.46 10.37 5.50
CA GLU A 70 13.97 10.16 4.14
C GLU A 70 13.48 11.48 3.51
N PRO A 71 13.58 11.65 2.18
CA PRO A 71 12.96 12.79 1.51
C PRO A 71 11.42 12.71 1.60
N LEU A 72 10.78 13.87 1.46
CA LEU A 72 9.32 13.92 1.26
C LEU A 72 8.96 13.28 -0.08
N ARG A 73 7.76 12.69 -0.15
CA ARG A 73 7.21 12.12 -1.40
C ARG A 73 6.82 13.19 -2.42
N PHE A 74 6.55 14.39 -1.93
CA PHE A 74 6.14 15.52 -2.74
C PHE A 74 6.53 16.82 -2.04
N ASP A 75 6.72 17.87 -2.82
CA ASP A 75 6.95 19.21 -2.30
C ASP A 75 5.71 19.72 -1.57
N ILE A 76 5.91 20.29 -0.38
CA ILE A 76 4.86 20.99 0.35
C ILE A 76 4.45 22.24 -0.43
N ARG A 77 3.14 22.47 -0.56
CA ARG A 77 2.58 23.58 -1.33
C ARG A 77 1.85 24.58 -0.43
N PRO A 78 1.83 25.89 -0.79
CA PRO A 78 1.16 26.93 0.00
C PRO A 78 -0.30 26.69 0.40
N PRO A 79 -1.19 26.07 -0.41
CA PRO A 79 -2.58 25.86 0.00
C PRO A 79 -2.77 24.79 1.08
N TRP A 80 -1.71 24.06 1.47
CA TRP A 80 -1.82 22.99 2.44
C TRP A 80 -1.44 23.47 3.84
N ARG A 81 -2.25 23.07 4.82
CA ARG A 81 -1.91 23.23 6.24
C ARG A 81 -0.98 22.09 6.62
N VAL A 82 0.25 22.41 6.95
CA VAL A 82 1.26 21.42 7.32
C VAL A 82 1.62 21.58 8.79
N SER A 83 1.77 20.46 9.49
CA SER A 83 2.29 20.47 10.86
C SER A 83 3.25 19.30 11.07
N LEU A 84 4.26 19.53 11.88
CA LEU A 84 5.22 18.50 12.30
C LEU A 84 5.03 18.28 13.80
N LYS A 85 4.56 17.10 14.19
CA LYS A 85 4.23 16.81 15.59
C LYS A 85 5.04 15.64 16.10
N ARG A 86 5.58 15.76 17.31
CA ARG A 86 6.22 14.62 17.97
C ARG A 86 5.22 13.49 18.10
N HIS A 87 5.62 12.28 17.73
CA HIS A 87 4.73 11.13 17.76
C HIS A 87 5.42 10.00 18.50
N GLY A 88 4.78 9.51 19.57
CA GLY A 88 5.25 8.39 20.37
C GLY A 88 4.45 7.16 20.01
N ASN A 89 5.11 6.22 19.34
CA ASN A 89 4.50 5.02 18.80
C ASN A 89 5.18 3.78 19.38
N ILE A 90 4.52 2.63 19.27
CA ILE A 90 5.16 1.34 19.52
C ILE A 90 6.26 1.16 18.48
N SER A 91 7.45 0.79 18.90
CA SER A 91 8.56 0.56 17.98
C SER A 91 9.46 -0.57 18.42
N GLU A 92 10.27 -1.07 17.49
CA GLU A 92 11.27 -2.11 17.76
C GLU A 92 10.64 -3.39 18.35
N CYS A 93 9.45 -3.74 17.88
CA CYS A 93 8.69 -4.91 18.32
C CYS A 93 8.57 -5.94 17.19
N GLY A 94 8.94 -7.18 17.49
CA GLY A 94 8.92 -8.31 16.55
C GLY A 94 7.98 -9.44 16.95
N ILE A 95 7.41 -10.11 15.96
CA ILE A 95 6.74 -11.41 16.11
C ILE A 95 7.42 -12.40 15.18
N GLU A 96 8.05 -13.44 15.74
CA GLU A 96 8.92 -14.33 14.99
C GLU A 96 8.67 -15.82 15.28
N SER A 97 8.87 -16.66 14.26
CA SER A 97 9.01 -18.12 14.39
C SER A 97 7.87 -18.80 15.14
N LEU A 98 6.63 -18.42 14.83
CA LEU A 98 5.43 -18.97 15.48
C LEU A 98 4.26 -19.16 14.52
N ARG A 99 3.23 -19.85 15.02
CA ARG A 99 1.99 -20.13 14.29
C ARG A 99 0.79 -19.54 15.02
N PHE A 100 -0.01 -18.76 14.31
CA PHE A 100 -1.39 -18.44 14.71
C PHE A 100 -2.35 -19.45 14.08
N GLU A 101 -3.19 -20.09 14.88
CA GLU A 101 -4.15 -21.09 14.41
C GLU A 101 -5.55 -20.79 14.95
N PHE A 102 -6.49 -20.59 14.02
CA PHE A 102 -7.90 -20.35 14.29
C PHE A 102 -8.75 -21.57 13.85
N PRO A 103 -10.01 -21.67 14.32
CA PRO A 103 -10.91 -22.77 13.93
C PRO A 103 -11.08 -22.90 12.40
N ALA A 104 -10.92 -24.12 11.90
CA ALA A 104 -10.88 -24.42 10.46
C ALA A 104 -12.26 -24.63 9.83
N ASP A 105 -13.28 -24.90 10.65
CA ASP A 105 -14.68 -25.22 10.33
C ASP A 105 -15.59 -23.98 10.34
N VAL A 106 -15.00 -22.78 10.33
CA VAL A 106 -15.72 -21.52 10.22
C VAL A 106 -15.94 -21.21 8.73
N GLN A 107 -17.21 -21.14 8.33
CA GLN A 107 -17.56 -20.69 6.99
C GLN A 107 -17.19 -19.21 6.80
N PRO A 108 -16.58 -18.83 5.67
CA PRO A 108 -16.34 -17.43 5.36
C PRO A 108 -17.65 -16.64 5.46
N ALA A 109 -17.69 -15.66 6.35
CA ALA A 109 -18.87 -14.83 6.55
C ALA A 109 -19.11 -13.93 5.32
N LYS A 110 -20.30 -13.33 5.25
CA LYS A 110 -20.53 -12.22 4.31
C LYS A 110 -19.58 -11.06 4.66
N HIS A 111 -19.18 -10.31 3.64
CA HIS A 111 -18.32 -9.14 3.76
C HIS A 111 -18.71 -8.24 4.96
N LEU A 112 -17.74 -7.98 5.86
CA LEU A 112 -17.88 -7.20 7.11
C LEU A 112 -18.77 -7.84 8.17
N ARG A 113 -18.93 -9.16 8.14
CA ARG A 113 -19.67 -9.96 9.13
C ARG A 113 -18.81 -11.09 9.70
N GLU A 114 -17.50 -11.03 9.48
CA GLU A 114 -16.53 -12.01 9.98
C GLU A 114 -16.48 -12.01 11.51
N PRO A 115 -16.27 -13.17 12.15
CA PRO A 115 -16.23 -13.29 13.61
C PRO A 115 -15.00 -12.62 14.24
N GLY A 116 -13.96 -12.31 13.45
CA GLY A 116 -12.83 -11.49 13.89
C GLY A 116 -11.58 -12.29 14.26
N TYR A 117 -11.36 -13.44 13.63
CA TYR A 117 -10.14 -14.24 13.77
C TYR A 117 -8.96 -13.52 13.08
N ASN A 118 -8.39 -12.54 13.78
CA ASN A 118 -7.35 -11.64 13.27
C ASN A 118 -6.02 -11.95 13.95
N ALA A 119 -4.95 -12.23 13.18
CA ALA A 119 -3.69 -12.67 13.79
C ALA A 119 -2.89 -11.51 14.41
N VAL A 120 -2.48 -10.53 13.60
CA VAL A 120 -1.62 -9.43 14.06
C VAL A 120 -2.15 -8.09 13.56
N ARG A 121 -2.18 -7.10 14.46
CA ARG A 121 -2.41 -5.71 14.09
C ARG A 121 -1.33 -4.80 14.65
N PHE A 122 -0.58 -4.16 13.77
CA PHE A 122 0.20 -2.98 14.10
C PHE A 122 -0.67 -1.74 13.92
N LYS A 123 -0.83 -0.96 14.99
CA LYS A 123 -1.62 0.28 14.98
C LYS A 123 -0.77 1.40 15.54
N SER A 124 -0.48 2.42 14.73
CA SER A 124 0.42 3.51 15.10
C SER A 124 1.75 2.97 15.63
N ALA A 125 2.40 2.11 14.84
CA ALA A 125 3.69 1.49 15.17
C ALA A 125 4.74 1.77 14.08
N HIS A 126 6.02 1.77 14.43
CA HIS A 126 7.09 1.87 13.44
C HIS A 126 8.32 1.04 13.77
N ASP A 127 9.13 0.75 12.76
CA ASP A 127 10.32 -0.10 12.92
C ASP A 127 9.99 -1.42 13.65
N CYS A 128 8.85 -2.02 13.29
CA CYS A 128 8.38 -3.31 13.82
C CYS A 128 8.45 -4.39 12.73
N TRP A 129 8.38 -5.65 13.11
CA TRP A 129 8.48 -6.73 12.12
C TRP A 129 7.69 -8.00 12.43
N ILE A 130 7.42 -8.75 11.37
CA ILE A 130 7.01 -10.16 11.39
C ILE A 130 8.04 -10.94 10.58
N LYS A 131 8.50 -12.08 11.12
CA LYS A 131 9.44 -12.96 10.41
C LYS A 131 9.12 -14.44 10.65
N ASP A 132 9.01 -15.22 9.60
CA ASP A 132 8.79 -16.67 9.70
C ASP A 132 7.55 -17.01 10.55
N VAL A 133 6.40 -16.48 10.15
CA VAL A 133 5.13 -16.67 10.87
C VAL A 133 4.12 -17.33 9.96
N THR A 134 3.52 -18.43 10.45
CA THR A 134 2.39 -19.08 9.77
C THR A 134 1.07 -18.64 10.38
N ILE A 135 0.11 -18.25 9.55
CA ILE A 135 -1.24 -17.86 9.95
C ILE A 135 -2.23 -18.79 9.29
N ALA A 136 -3.00 -19.52 10.10
CA ALA A 136 -3.95 -20.52 9.65
C ALA A 136 -5.39 -20.13 9.96
N ASN A 137 -6.26 -20.23 8.95
CA ASN A 137 -7.71 -20.06 9.08
C ASN A 137 -8.15 -18.69 9.63
N SER A 138 -7.41 -17.63 9.35
CA SER A 138 -7.76 -16.28 9.81
C SER A 138 -8.82 -15.62 8.91
N ASP A 139 -9.57 -14.68 9.50
CA ASP A 139 -10.37 -13.72 8.74
C ASP A 139 -9.50 -12.58 8.23
N ASN A 140 -8.57 -12.11 9.06
CA ASN A 140 -7.53 -11.17 8.66
C ASN A 140 -6.15 -11.68 9.12
N GLY A 141 -5.18 -11.73 8.22
CA GLY A 141 -3.81 -12.13 8.57
C GLY A 141 -3.10 -11.03 9.36
N VAL A 142 -2.46 -10.10 8.65
CA VAL A 142 -1.71 -8.99 9.25
C VAL A 142 -2.32 -7.66 8.82
N THR A 143 -2.50 -6.74 9.76
CA THR A 143 -2.94 -5.37 9.45
C THR A 143 -1.98 -4.34 10.02
N CYS A 144 -1.38 -3.53 9.15
CA CYS A 144 -0.64 -2.32 9.52
C CYS A 144 -1.57 -1.13 9.31
N SER A 145 -1.87 -0.37 10.37
CA SER A 145 -2.90 0.66 10.33
C SER A 145 -2.57 1.92 11.12
N TYR A 146 -3.32 3.00 10.88
CA TYR A 146 -3.24 4.25 11.64
C TYR A 146 -1.83 4.84 11.73
N MET A 147 -1.29 5.29 10.60
CA MET A 147 0.02 5.96 10.52
C MET A 147 1.18 5.05 10.95
N SER A 148 1.03 3.73 10.76
CA SER A 148 2.13 2.80 10.95
C SER A 148 3.17 2.98 9.84
N SER A 149 4.45 2.85 10.14
CA SER A 149 5.51 3.08 9.16
C SER A 149 6.70 2.15 9.32
N HIS A 150 7.47 1.88 8.27
CA HIS A 150 8.71 1.09 8.37
C HIS A 150 8.50 -0.31 8.99
N ILE A 151 7.37 -0.96 8.70
CA ILE A 151 7.10 -2.33 9.16
C ILE A 151 7.56 -3.32 8.10
N GLU A 152 8.35 -4.32 8.49
CA GLU A 152 8.72 -5.44 7.63
C GLU A 152 7.89 -6.70 7.95
N ILE A 153 7.28 -7.31 6.94
CA ILE A 153 6.62 -8.62 7.03
C ILE A 153 7.36 -9.56 6.09
N ARG A 154 8.12 -10.48 6.65
CA ARG A 154 9.01 -11.37 5.90
C ARG A 154 8.69 -12.83 6.17
N ASP A 155 8.77 -13.67 5.14
CA ASP A 155 8.63 -15.13 5.24
C ASP A 155 7.31 -15.54 5.94
N ALA A 156 6.25 -14.77 5.71
CA ALA A 156 4.94 -15.08 6.26
C ALA A 156 4.23 -16.12 5.39
N LYS A 157 3.44 -17.00 6.02
CA LYS A 157 2.69 -18.05 5.32
C LYS A 157 1.22 -18.04 5.71
N LEU A 158 0.33 -17.92 4.73
CA LEU A 158 -1.12 -18.02 4.90
C LEU A 158 -1.58 -19.43 4.48
N VAL A 159 -2.31 -20.12 5.36
CA VAL A 159 -2.82 -21.49 5.09
C VAL A 159 -4.24 -21.70 5.59
N GLY A 160 -4.87 -22.77 5.12
CA GLY A 160 -6.16 -23.23 5.63
C GLY A 160 -7.34 -22.67 4.83
N ARG A 161 -8.41 -22.23 5.49
CA ARG A 161 -9.53 -21.56 4.77
C ARG A 161 -9.11 -20.18 4.27
N ARG A 162 -9.82 -19.65 3.26
CA ARG A 162 -9.73 -18.23 2.90
C ARG A 162 -10.26 -17.33 4.02
N GLY A 163 -9.74 -16.13 4.08
CA GLY A 163 -10.30 -15.01 4.85
C GLY A 163 -10.61 -13.80 3.96
N HIS A 164 -10.82 -12.66 4.62
CA HIS A 164 -11.15 -11.38 3.98
C HIS A 164 -9.88 -10.67 3.51
N HIS A 165 -8.98 -10.31 4.44
CA HIS A 165 -7.71 -9.67 4.11
C HIS A 165 -6.49 -10.50 4.54
N GLY A 166 -5.61 -10.86 3.61
CA GLY A 166 -4.36 -11.53 3.93
C GLY A 166 -3.41 -10.59 4.67
N ILE A 167 -2.90 -9.57 3.99
CA ILE A 167 -2.13 -8.47 4.59
C ILE A 167 -2.73 -7.14 4.14
N SER A 168 -3.09 -6.27 5.11
CA SER A 168 -3.60 -4.92 4.85
C SER A 168 -2.64 -3.85 5.33
N LEU A 169 -2.37 -2.87 4.46
CA LEU A 169 -1.60 -1.67 4.73
C LEU A 169 -2.54 -0.47 4.62
N SER A 170 -3.12 -0.04 5.74
CA SER A 170 -4.19 0.96 5.79
C SER A 170 -3.73 2.26 6.44
N ASN A 171 -3.54 3.31 5.64
CA ASN A 171 -2.83 4.51 6.12
C ASN A 171 -1.48 4.13 6.75
N ALA A 172 -0.78 3.21 6.10
CA ALA A 172 0.56 2.75 6.46
C ALA A 172 1.55 3.15 5.36
N THR A 173 2.77 3.51 5.75
CA THR A 173 3.77 4.05 4.82
C THR A 173 5.11 3.35 4.96
N ASN A 174 5.90 3.28 3.88
CA ASN A 174 7.24 2.68 3.93
C ASN A 174 7.29 1.24 4.48
N CYS A 175 6.20 0.48 4.41
CA CYS A 175 6.18 -0.92 4.85
C CYS A 175 6.66 -1.84 3.73
N LEU A 176 7.26 -2.97 4.11
CA LEU A 176 7.87 -3.92 3.20
C LEU A 176 7.32 -5.33 3.48
N ILE A 177 6.67 -5.93 2.50
CA ILE A 177 6.25 -7.33 2.51
C ILE A 177 7.20 -8.12 1.61
N VAL A 178 7.81 -9.17 2.15
CA VAL A 178 8.82 -9.99 1.47
C VAL A 178 8.47 -11.46 1.57
N ASP A 179 8.43 -12.13 0.42
CA ASP A 179 8.35 -13.58 0.30
C ASP A 179 7.16 -14.20 1.08
N LEU A 180 5.96 -13.63 0.86
CA LEU A 180 4.71 -14.20 1.36
C LEU A 180 4.36 -15.49 0.60
N VAL A 181 3.92 -16.51 1.32
CA VAL A 181 3.36 -17.74 0.75
C VAL A 181 1.85 -17.80 1.00
N ASP A 182 1.04 -17.83 -0.06
CA ASP A 182 -0.41 -18.03 0.00
C ASP A 182 -0.79 -19.46 -0.44
N ASP A 183 -0.90 -20.35 0.54
CA ASP A 183 -1.26 -21.77 0.39
C ASP A 183 -2.65 -22.06 1.00
N CYS A 184 -3.55 -21.08 1.00
CA CYS A 184 -4.93 -21.31 1.40
C CYS A 184 -5.65 -22.29 0.45
N ARG A 185 -6.75 -22.90 0.89
CA ARG A 185 -7.56 -23.82 0.06
C ARG A 185 -8.34 -23.10 -1.04
N GLU A 186 -8.64 -21.83 -0.80
CA GLU A 186 -9.35 -20.94 -1.71
C GLU A 186 -8.65 -19.57 -1.71
N PRO A 187 -8.75 -18.80 -2.80
CA PRO A 187 -8.22 -17.43 -2.84
C PRO A 187 -8.86 -16.55 -1.77
N TRP A 188 -8.05 -15.67 -1.18
CA TRP A 188 -8.51 -14.57 -0.34
C TRP A 188 -9.43 -13.63 -1.11
N THR A 189 -10.35 -12.96 -0.40
CA THR A 189 -11.09 -11.84 -1.01
C THR A 189 -10.10 -10.75 -1.45
N HIS A 190 -9.21 -10.38 -0.53
CA HIS A 190 -8.11 -9.45 -0.75
C HIS A 190 -6.83 -10.04 -0.17
N THR A 191 -5.89 -10.50 -1.00
CA THR A 191 -4.64 -11.09 -0.51
C THR A 191 -3.76 -10.00 0.07
N ILE A 192 -3.58 -8.91 -0.68
CA ILE A 192 -2.85 -7.72 -0.26
C ILE A 192 -3.76 -6.52 -0.47
N THR A 193 -4.00 -5.74 0.60
CA THR A 193 -4.78 -4.51 0.55
C THR A 193 -3.92 -3.31 0.83
N MET A 194 -4.07 -2.26 0.01
CA MET A 194 -3.51 -0.93 0.25
C MET A 194 -4.63 0.10 0.15
N ASP A 195 -4.83 0.89 1.19
CA ASP A 195 -5.95 1.84 1.27
C ASP A 195 -5.64 3.04 2.17
N HIS A 196 -6.56 4.00 2.23
CA HIS A 196 -6.47 5.15 3.11
C HIS A 196 -5.12 5.91 3.02
N LYS A 197 -4.73 6.28 1.79
CA LYS A 197 -3.46 6.97 1.49
C LYS A 197 -2.21 6.19 1.91
N ALA A 198 -2.29 4.87 2.00
CA ALA A 198 -1.11 4.03 2.14
C ALA A 198 -0.12 4.31 1.01
N SER A 199 1.16 4.53 1.37
CA SER A 199 2.12 5.05 0.41
C SER A 199 3.57 4.60 0.57
N GLY A 200 4.23 4.41 -0.59
CA GLY A 200 5.58 3.87 -0.69
C GLY A 200 5.77 2.54 0.01
N ASN A 201 4.72 1.73 0.07
CA ASN A 201 4.83 0.37 0.51
C ASN A 201 5.33 -0.50 -0.64
N VAL A 202 6.06 -1.55 -0.31
CA VAL A 202 6.58 -2.53 -1.26
C VAL A 202 6.05 -3.90 -0.88
N HIS A 203 5.48 -4.60 -1.84
CA HIS A 203 5.09 -6.00 -1.74
C HIS A 203 5.88 -6.79 -2.79
N LYS A 204 6.77 -7.66 -2.33
CA LYS A 204 7.68 -8.41 -3.20
C LYS A 204 7.75 -9.91 -2.89
N GLY A 205 7.86 -10.72 -3.94
CA GLY A 205 8.27 -12.13 -3.83
C GLY A 205 7.16 -13.13 -3.52
N THR A 206 5.89 -12.74 -3.60
CA THR A 206 4.79 -13.63 -3.21
C THR A 206 4.60 -14.81 -4.16
N MET A 207 4.39 -15.99 -3.59
CA MET A 207 4.10 -17.22 -4.30
C MET A 207 2.94 -17.98 -3.66
N GLY A 208 2.41 -18.98 -4.36
CA GLY A 208 1.28 -19.76 -3.89
C GLY A 208 0.52 -20.41 -5.04
N THR A 209 -0.45 -21.24 -4.69
CA THR A 209 -1.30 -21.95 -5.66
C THR A 209 -2.51 -21.13 -6.08
N ASN A 210 -2.94 -20.17 -5.26
CA ASN A 210 -4.09 -19.31 -5.51
C ASN A 210 -3.75 -18.04 -6.29
N THR A 211 -4.81 -17.39 -6.79
CA THR A 211 -4.73 -16.03 -7.31
C THR A 211 -4.51 -15.04 -6.18
N VAL A 212 -3.41 -14.29 -6.24
CA VAL A 212 -3.11 -13.16 -5.36
C VAL A 212 -3.94 -11.96 -5.77
N SER A 213 -4.90 -11.59 -4.93
CA SER A 213 -5.76 -10.41 -5.13
C SER A 213 -5.02 -9.16 -4.65
N LEU A 214 -4.60 -8.30 -5.59
CA LEU A 214 -3.93 -7.03 -5.33
C LEU A 214 -4.98 -5.92 -5.26
N ASP A 215 -5.46 -5.68 -4.04
CA ASP A 215 -6.56 -4.77 -3.73
C ASP A 215 -6.03 -3.37 -3.40
N PHE A 216 -6.52 -2.38 -4.13
CA PHE A 216 -6.47 -1.00 -3.69
C PHE A 216 -7.88 -0.55 -3.29
N HIS A 217 -8.12 -0.51 -1.99
CA HIS A 217 -9.44 -0.40 -1.39
C HIS A 217 -9.96 1.05 -1.31
N ARG A 218 -9.51 1.89 -2.25
CA ARG A 218 -9.84 3.32 -2.39
C ARG A 218 -9.23 4.19 -1.29
N ASP A 219 -9.66 5.46 -1.27
CA ASP A 219 -9.13 6.52 -0.45
C ASP A 219 -7.65 6.84 -0.72
N ALA A 220 -7.31 6.95 -2.01
CA ALA A 220 -6.07 7.49 -2.54
C ALA A 220 -4.73 6.84 -2.10
N PRO A 221 -4.59 5.51 -1.99
CA PRO A 221 -3.27 4.87 -1.89
C PRO A 221 -2.38 5.20 -3.11
N TYR A 222 -1.11 5.53 -2.92
CA TYR A 222 -0.23 6.08 -3.96
C TYR A 222 1.23 5.66 -3.80
N GLU A 223 2.00 5.66 -4.89
CA GLU A 223 3.44 5.32 -4.89
C GLU A 223 3.79 3.93 -4.31
N ASN A 224 2.88 2.96 -4.37
CA ASN A 224 3.17 1.61 -3.90
C ASN A 224 3.72 0.73 -5.02
N LEU A 225 4.48 -0.30 -4.65
CA LEU A 225 5.12 -1.24 -5.58
C LEU A 225 4.69 -2.68 -5.28
N HIS A 226 4.16 -3.35 -6.30
CA HIS A 226 4.07 -4.80 -6.37
C HIS A 226 5.14 -5.32 -7.32
N THR A 227 6.01 -6.21 -6.85
CA THR A 227 7.09 -6.72 -7.70
C THR A 227 7.43 -8.19 -7.49
N ASN A 228 7.89 -8.88 -8.55
CA ASN A 228 8.31 -10.29 -8.47
C ASN A 228 7.22 -11.19 -7.85
N ILE A 229 5.97 -11.02 -8.27
CA ILE A 229 4.85 -11.88 -7.86
C ILE A 229 4.87 -13.15 -8.70
N ARG A 230 5.05 -14.30 -8.05
CA ARG A 230 5.28 -15.63 -8.66
C ARG A 230 4.06 -16.54 -8.54
N ALA A 231 2.87 -15.97 -8.52
CA ALA A 231 1.58 -16.66 -8.51
C ALA A 231 0.67 -16.04 -9.58
N LYS A 232 -0.49 -16.66 -9.83
CA LYS A 232 -1.59 -15.97 -10.54
C LYS A 232 -1.97 -14.73 -9.74
N TRP A 233 -2.41 -13.68 -10.42
CA TRP A 233 -2.73 -12.41 -9.76
C TRP A 233 -3.84 -11.67 -10.49
N ASN A 234 -4.49 -10.73 -9.80
CA ASN A 234 -5.48 -9.82 -10.39
C ASN A 234 -5.50 -8.47 -9.66
N TYR A 235 -6.30 -7.54 -10.19
CA TYR A 235 -6.56 -6.21 -9.63
C TYR A 235 -7.86 -6.15 -8.82
N ASN A 236 -8.35 -7.28 -8.30
CA ASN A 236 -9.67 -7.34 -7.71
C ASN A 236 -9.75 -6.44 -6.47
N SER A 237 -10.31 -5.25 -6.68
CA SER A 237 -10.34 -4.20 -5.69
C SER A 237 -11.75 -3.80 -5.36
N SER A 238 -11.98 -3.44 -4.10
CA SER A 238 -13.31 -3.08 -3.63
C SER A 238 -13.32 -1.72 -2.93
N GLY A 239 -13.91 -1.60 -1.74
CA GLY A 239 -14.09 -0.33 -1.02
C GLY A 239 -15.30 0.48 -1.50
N ASP A 240 -15.74 1.40 -0.64
CA ASP A 240 -16.92 2.24 -0.90
C ASP A 240 -16.72 3.08 -2.17
N PRO A 241 -17.54 2.91 -3.22
CA PRO A 241 -17.46 3.68 -4.47
C PRO A 241 -17.68 5.18 -4.30
N LYS A 242 -17.85 5.67 -3.09
CA LYS A 242 -17.83 7.09 -2.73
C LYS A 242 -16.42 7.60 -2.39
N ALA A 243 -15.49 6.74 -1.97
CA ALA A 243 -14.16 7.11 -1.44
C ALA A 243 -13.04 7.38 -2.47
N GLY A 244 -13.38 7.84 -3.67
CA GLY A 244 -12.43 7.98 -4.78
C GLY A 244 -12.23 6.73 -5.65
N PRO A 245 -11.48 6.89 -6.76
CA PRO A 245 -10.89 5.77 -7.50
C PRO A 245 -10.16 4.79 -6.57
N HIS A 246 -9.85 3.59 -7.09
CA HIS A 246 -9.17 2.56 -6.29
C HIS A 246 -7.83 3.04 -5.75
N CYS A 247 -7.10 3.84 -6.52
CA CYS A 247 -5.84 4.40 -6.09
C CYS A 247 -5.59 5.82 -6.64
N ALA A 248 -4.58 6.46 -6.07
CA ALA A 248 -3.96 7.67 -6.57
C ALA A 248 -2.71 7.30 -7.42
N ALA A 249 -1.86 8.29 -7.71
CA ALA A 249 -0.81 8.18 -8.71
C ALA A 249 0.37 7.27 -8.33
N ARG A 250 1.12 6.84 -9.34
CA ARG A 250 2.46 6.23 -9.26
C ARG A 250 2.51 4.85 -8.59
N ASN A 251 1.39 4.15 -8.53
CA ASN A 251 1.39 2.73 -8.17
C ASN A 251 1.98 1.91 -9.31
N THR A 252 2.87 0.98 -8.99
CA THR A 252 3.65 0.23 -9.97
C THR A 252 3.51 -1.28 -9.75
N TYR A 253 3.23 -1.98 -10.84
CA TYR A 253 3.20 -3.44 -10.95
C TYR A 253 4.34 -3.84 -11.87
N TRP A 254 5.32 -4.56 -11.34
CA TRP A 254 6.57 -4.86 -12.06
C TRP A 254 7.00 -6.33 -11.90
N GLY A 255 7.12 -7.07 -13.01
CA GLY A 255 7.70 -8.42 -12.95
C GLY A 255 6.75 -9.50 -12.41
N LEU A 256 5.45 -9.31 -12.61
CA LEU A 256 4.41 -10.26 -12.18
C LEU A 256 4.31 -11.46 -13.14
N SER A 257 4.01 -12.64 -12.62
CA SER A 257 3.89 -13.88 -13.40
C SER A 257 2.56 -14.00 -14.14
N GLY A 258 2.61 -14.27 -15.44
CA GLY A 258 1.43 -14.52 -16.27
C GLY A 258 0.56 -13.28 -16.47
N LYS A 259 -0.53 -13.43 -17.23
CA LYS A 259 -1.51 -12.37 -17.43
C LYS A 259 -2.38 -12.22 -16.18
N ALA A 260 -2.71 -11.00 -15.80
CA ALA A 260 -3.73 -10.76 -14.78
C ALA A 260 -5.01 -11.54 -15.16
N VAL A 261 -5.52 -12.36 -14.24
CA VAL A 261 -6.81 -13.02 -14.47
C VAL A 261 -7.90 -11.96 -14.35
N GLU A 262 -8.92 -12.03 -15.21
CA GLU A 262 -10.01 -11.07 -15.17
C GLU A 262 -10.66 -11.12 -13.78
N ALA A 263 -10.61 -9.98 -13.06
CA ALA A 263 -11.50 -9.79 -11.93
C ALA A 263 -12.93 -9.79 -12.50
N ALA A 264 -13.82 -10.61 -11.96
CA ALA A 264 -15.23 -10.61 -12.35
C ALA A 264 -15.75 -9.17 -12.21
N ASN A 265 -16.03 -8.51 -13.33
CA ASN A 265 -16.55 -7.16 -13.30
C ASN A 265 -18.00 -7.22 -12.79
N PRO A 266 -18.30 -6.73 -11.58
CA PRO A 266 -19.65 -6.84 -11.02
C PRO A 266 -20.68 -6.02 -11.82
N ASN A 267 -20.21 -5.08 -12.63
CA ASN A 267 -21.01 -4.07 -13.33
C ASN A 267 -21.05 -4.27 -14.85
N GLY A 268 -20.48 -5.36 -15.38
CA GLY A 268 -20.50 -5.67 -16.82
C GLY A 268 -19.76 -4.68 -17.72
N GLN A 269 -18.92 -3.78 -17.19
CA GLN A 269 -18.07 -2.92 -18.02
C GLN A 269 -16.94 -3.76 -18.66
N GLY A 270 -16.46 -3.36 -19.85
CA GLY A 270 -15.24 -3.98 -20.39
C GLY A 270 -14.05 -3.76 -19.45
N MET A 271 -13.23 -4.79 -19.20
CA MET A 271 -12.06 -4.73 -18.31
C MET A 271 -11.15 -3.53 -18.60
N ARG A 272 -10.93 -3.26 -19.89
CA ARG A 272 -10.17 -2.09 -20.37
C ARG A 272 -10.74 -0.79 -19.84
N ASP A 273 -12.05 -0.59 -19.95
CA ASP A 273 -12.72 0.63 -19.50
C ASP A 273 -12.70 0.76 -17.97
N PHE A 274 -12.81 -0.36 -17.25
CA PHE A 274 -12.74 -0.39 -15.79
C PHE A 274 -11.35 0.01 -15.30
N LEU A 275 -10.29 -0.67 -15.78
CA LEU A 275 -8.92 -0.38 -15.40
C LEU A 275 -8.53 1.04 -15.80
N TYR A 276 -8.85 1.46 -17.02
CA TYR A 276 -8.56 2.80 -17.51
C TYR A 276 -9.18 3.90 -16.65
N ARG A 277 -10.46 3.74 -16.24
CA ARG A 277 -11.17 4.76 -15.45
C ARG A 277 -10.76 4.81 -13.98
N HIS A 278 -10.32 3.70 -13.40
CA HIS A 278 -10.09 3.62 -11.95
C HIS A 278 -8.61 3.52 -11.55
N TRP A 279 -7.73 3.23 -12.51
CA TRP A 279 -6.29 3.00 -12.27
C TRP A 279 -5.43 3.70 -13.30
N GLY A 280 -5.65 3.41 -14.59
CA GLY A 280 -4.74 3.75 -15.65
C GLY A 280 -4.51 5.23 -15.82
N LYS A 281 -5.61 6.00 -15.88
CA LYS A 281 -5.53 7.44 -16.08
C LYS A 281 -4.77 8.17 -14.97
N ILE A 282 -4.54 7.51 -13.84
CA ILE A 282 -3.96 8.07 -12.63
C ILE A 282 -2.54 7.51 -12.47
N GLN A 283 -1.70 7.67 -13.50
CA GLN A 283 -0.26 7.36 -13.45
C GLN A 283 0.09 5.97 -12.89
N THR A 284 -0.64 4.93 -13.29
CA THR A 284 -0.33 3.55 -12.89
C THR A 284 0.57 2.89 -13.91
N ASN A 285 1.62 2.23 -13.44
CA ASN A 285 2.56 1.48 -14.27
C ASN A 285 2.28 -0.02 -14.14
N VAL A 286 2.18 -0.72 -15.26
CA VAL A 286 2.09 -2.18 -15.31
C VAL A 286 3.07 -2.66 -16.37
N VAL A 287 4.16 -3.28 -15.91
CA VAL A 287 5.23 -3.77 -16.78
C VAL A 287 5.31 -5.29 -16.58
N THR A 288 4.95 -6.00 -17.66
CA THR A 288 4.66 -7.44 -17.78
C THR A 288 3.34 -7.90 -17.15
N GLY A 289 2.76 -8.95 -17.74
CA GLY A 289 1.56 -9.61 -17.22
C GLY A 289 0.26 -8.87 -17.51
N LEU A 290 0.23 -8.08 -18.59
CA LEU A 290 -0.93 -7.29 -18.97
C LEU A 290 -2.15 -8.15 -19.31
N ALA A 291 -3.31 -7.72 -18.82
CA ALA A 291 -4.64 -8.17 -19.28
C ALA A 291 -5.32 -7.15 -20.20
N VAL A 292 -4.63 -6.06 -20.53
CA VAL A 292 -5.11 -4.96 -21.38
C VAL A 292 -4.10 -4.71 -22.49
N PRO A 293 -4.49 -4.06 -23.61
CA PRO A 293 -3.54 -3.63 -24.62
C PRO A 293 -2.44 -2.74 -24.02
N GLU A 294 -1.25 -2.83 -24.60
CA GLU A 294 -0.14 -1.92 -24.29
C GLU A 294 -0.53 -0.46 -24.55
N ARG A 295 0.05 0.43 -23.76
CA ARG A 295 -0.19 1.87 -23.82
C ARG A 295 0.95 2.60 -23.14
N PHE A 296 1.46 3.62 -23.81
CA PHE A 296 2.53 4.45 -23.28
C PHE A 296 2.12 5.90 -23.42
N SER A 297 1.98 6.59 -22.31
CA SER A 297 1.88 8.05 -22.28
C SER A 297 2.92 8.62 -21.35
N GLU A 298 3.30 9.87 -21.59
CA GLU A 298 4.29 10.55 -20.76
C GLU A 298 3.75 10.86 -19.35
N ASP A 299 2.43 11.00 -19.20
CA ASP A 299 1.81 11.55 -18.00
C ASP A 299 0.60 10.76 -17.45
N GLU A 300 0.25 9.60 -18.04
CA GLU A 300 -0.83 8.70 -17.60
C GLU A 300 -0.33 7.24 -17.49
N GLU A 301 -0.84 6.31 -18.29
CA GLU A 301 -0.47 4.89 -18.22
C GLU A 301 0.93 4.60 -18.78
N TRP A 302 1.67 3.75 -18.07
CA TRP A 302 2.71 2.93 -18.68
C TRP A 302 2.31 1.46 -18.58
N TYR A 303 1.71 0.94 -19.65
CA TYR A 303 1.34 -0.45 -19.81
C TYR A 303 2.20 -1.08 -20.90
N GLU A 304 3.08 -1.97 -20.50
CA GLU A 304 4.01 -2.65 -21.39
C GLU A 304 4.06 -4.15 -21.07
N ASP A 305 3.88 -5.01 -22.07
CA ASP A 305 4.03 -6.46 -21.86
C ASP A 305 5.43 -6.91 -22.27
N LEU A 306 6.37 -6.84 -21.32
CA LEU A 306 7.72 -7.37 -21.51
C LEU A 306 7.80 -8.82 -21.02
N PRO A 307 7.75 -9.83 -21.90
CA PRO A 307 8.00 -11.21 -21.50
C PRO A 307 9.43 -11.34 -20.98
N ASN A 308 9.62 -12.07 -19.87
CA ASN A 308 10.93 -12.28 -19.23
C ASN A 308 11.62 -11.00 -18.71
N LEU A 309 10.85 -10.03 -18.23
CA LEU A 309 11.36 -8.79 -17.64
C LEU A 309 12.48 -9.02 -16.62
N LEU A 310 13.64 -8.39 -16.84
CA LEU A 310 14.76 -8.33 -15.92
C LEU A 310 15.15 -6.87 -15.61
N PRO A 311 15.47 -6.54 -14.35
CA PRO A 311 15.35 -7.41 -13.16
C PRO A 311 13.88 -7.67 -12.83
N ARG A 312 13.53 -8.87 -12.40
CA ARG A 312 12.14 -9.19 -12.02
C ARG A 312 11.70 -8.50 -10.73
N ASP A 313 12.66 -8.27 -9.84
CA ASP A 313 12.48 -7.62 -8.56
C ASP A 313 13.06 -6.20 -8.62
N LEU A 314 12.20 -5.22 -8.91
CA LEU A 314 12.62 -3.84 -9.08
C LEU A 314 13.17 -3.25 -7.78
N HIS A 315 12.54 -3.58 -6.65
CA HIS A 315 12.97 -3.08 -5.34
C HIS A 315 14.39 -3.54 -5.01
N GLN A 316 14.67 -4.84 -5.21
CA GLN A 316 15.99 -5.42 -4.98
C GLN A 316 17.06 -4.78 -5.87
N ALA A 317 16.80 -4.66 -7.17
CA ALA A 317 17.75 -4.06 -8.11
C ALA A 317 18.03 -2.58 -7.77
N GLN A 318 17.01 -1.82 -7.36
CA GLN A 318 17.19 -0.44 -6.90
C GLN A 318 17.99 -0.37 -5.60
N LEU A 319 17.77 -1.29 -4.65
CA LEU A 319 18.55 -1.37 -3.41
C LEU A 319 20.02 -1.62 -3.72
N GLU A 320 20.33 -2.62 -4.54
CA GLU A 320 21.70 -2.94 -4.97
C GLU A 320 22.38 -1.75 -5.66
N ARG A 321 21.65 -1.05 -6.55
CA ARG A 321 22.16 0.16 -7.20
C ARG A 321 22.48 1.27 -6.18
N ARG A 322 21.64 1.45 -5.15
CA ARG A 322 21.87 2.46 -4.10
C ARG A 322 23.05 2.09 -3.22
N LEU A 323 23.21 0.81 -2.87
CA LEU A 323 24.33 0.34 -2.05
C LEU A 323 25.67 0.42 -2.76
N LYS A 324 25.71 0.25 -4.09
CA LYS A 324 26.94 0.45 -4.90
C LYS A 324 27.38 1.92 -5.04
N ARG A 325 26.50 2.86 -4.72
CA ARG A 325 26.75 4.31 -4.85
C ARG A 325 27.17 4.98 -3.53
N LYS A 326 27.22 4.22 -2.43
CA LYS A 326 27.74 4.67 -1.12
C LYS A 326 29.20 4.29 -0.98
#